data_AF-Q9IBB4-F1
#
_entry.id   AF-Q9IBB4-F1
#
_cell.length_a   1.000
_cell.length_b   1.000
_cell.length_c   1.000
_cell.angle_alpha   90.00
_cell.angle_beta   90.00
_cell.angle_gamma   90.00
#
_symmetry.space_group_name_H-M   'P 1'
#
loop_
_entity.id
_entity.type
_entity.pdbx_description
1 polymer ?
#
loop_
_entity_poly.entity_id
_entity_poly.type
_entity_poly.pdbx_seq_one_letter_code
_entity_poly.pdbx_strand_id
1 'polypeptide(L)'
;IVAVDSRASAGSYISTIKFNKVIEINPYLLGTMSGSAADCQYWERLLAKECRLYQLRNNSRISVSAASKLMCNMMLQYRGTGLSVGS
;
A
#
# COMPACT_ATOMS: atom_id res chain seq x y z
N ILE A 1 -8.83 1.09 14.71
CA ILE A 1 -9.97 1.03 13.77
C ILE A 1 -9.49 1.63 12.46
N VAL A 2 -9.78 0.99 11.32
CA VAL A 2 -9.43 1.48 9.97
C VAL A 2 -10.73 1.78 9.25
N ALA A 3 -10.84 2.95 8.62
CA ALA A 3 -12.00 3.35 7.84
C ALA A 3 -11.53 4.12 6.60
N VAL A 4 -12.15 3.85 5.46
CA VAL A 4 -11.85 4.49 4.17
C VAL A 4 -13.16 4.79 3.44
N ASP A 5 -13.17 5.81 2.59
CA ASP A 5 -14.24 5.99 1.60
C ASP A 5 -14.01 5.07 0.39
N SER A 6 -15.01 4.92 -0.46
CA SER A 6 -14.97 4.01 -1.62
C SER A 6 -15.06 4.72 -2.98
N ARG A 7 -15.02 6.06 -3.01
CA ARG A 7 -15.12 6.80 -4.27
C ARG A 7 -13.76 6.87 -4.96
N ALA A 8 -13.73 6.55 -6.26
CA ALA A 8 -12.60 6.82 -7.14
C ALA A 8 -13.05 7.70 -8.31
N SER A 9 -12.25 8.68 -8.68
CA SER A 9 -12.54 9.67 -9.71
C SER A 9 -11.40 9.79 -10.72
N ALA A 10 -11.75 10.18 -11.95
CA ALA A 10 -10.83 10.56 -13.00
C ALA A 10 -11.15 12.01 -13.39
N GLY A 11 -10.46 12.97 -12.77
CA GLY A 11 -10.85 14.39 -12.82
C GLY A 11 -12.19 14.62 -12.11
N SER A 12 -13.09 15.39 -12.74
CA SER A 12 -14.44 15.63 -12.22
C SER A 12 -15.39 14.43 -12.37
N TYR A 13 -15.03 13.44 -13.19
CA TYR A 13 -15.83 12.25 -13.42
C TYR A 13 -15.65 11.22 -12.28
N ILE A 14 -16.75 10.73 -11.73
CA ILE A 14 -16.73 9.63 -10.74
C ILE A 14 -16.62 8.32 -11.52
N SER A 15 -15.44 7.70 -11.48
CA SER A 15 -15.17 6.43 -12.14
C SER A 15 -15.91 5.28 -11.47
N THR A 16 -15.86 5.22 -10.13
CA THR A 16 -16.63 4.25 -9.35
C THR A 16 -16.92 4.77 -7.94
N ILE A 17 -18.04 4.32 -7.37
CA ILE A 17 -18.44 4.58 -5.99
C ILE A 17 -18.11 3.41 -5.04
N LYS A 18 -17.67 2.26 -5.57
CA LYS A 18 -17.44 1.01 -4.82
C LYS A 18 -16.01 0.50 -5.01
N PHE A 19 -15.03 1.39 -4.87
CA PHE A 19 -13.63 1.01 -4.88
C PHE A 19 -13.18 0.55 -3.48
N ASN A 20 -12.42 -0.53 -3.39
CA ASN A 20 -11.86 -0.98 -2.12
C ASN A 20 -10.51 -0.29 -1.86
N LYS A 21 -10.47 0.63 -0.89
CA LYS A 21 -9.24 1.34 -0.49
C LYS A 21 -8.52 0.71 0.70
N VAL A 22 -9.00 -0.44 1.21
CA VAL A 22 -8.26 -1.24 2.19
C VAL A 22 -7.58 -2.39 1.46
N ILE A 23 -6.27 -2.50 1.62
CA ILE A 23 -5.48 -3.61 1.06
C ILE A 23 -5.03 -4.50 2.20
N GLU A 24 -5.34 -5.78 2.08
CA GLU A 24 -4.89 -6.80 3.02
C GLU A 24 -3.47 -7.24 2.66
N ILE A 25 -2.46 -6.64 3.31
CA ILE A 25 -1.05 -6.98 3.08
C ILE A 25 -0.77 -8.39 3.62
N ASN A 26 -1.28 -8.70 4.81
CA ASN A 26 -1.29 -10.02 5.42
C ASN A 26 -2.35 -10.07 6.56
N PRO A 27 -2.60 -11.22 7.22
CA PRO A 27 -3.67 -11.35 8.22
C PRO A 27 -3.57 -10.43 9.46
N TYR A 28 -2.47 -9.69 9.64
CA TYR A 28 -2.27 -8.79 10.79
C TYR A 28 -1.85 -7.36 10.38
N LEU A 29 -1.72 -7.08 9.09
CA LEU A 29 -1.26 -5.79 8.56
C LEU A 29 -2.16 -5.37 7.40
N LEU A 30 -2.78 -4.20 7.57
CA LEU A 30 -3.60 -3.56 6.55
C LEU A 30 -2.89 -2.32 6.02
N GLY A 31 -3.03 -2.08 4.73
CA GLY A 31 -2.65 -0.83 4.08
C GLY A 31 -3.88 -0.07 3.58
N THR A 32 -3.72 1.24 3.40
CA THR A 32 -4.79 2.14 2.96
C THR A 32 -4.35 2.90 1.73
N MET A 33 -5.21 2.93 0.72
CA MET A 33 -4.92 3.56 -0.56
C MET A 33 -5.36 5.03 -0.60
N SER A 34 -4.41 5.91 -0.96
CA SER A 34 -4.69 7.31 -1.31
C SER A 34 -3.66 7.82 -2.32
N GLY A 35 -4.10 8.59 -3.32
CA GLY A 35 -3.28 9.00 -4.46
C GLY A 35 -3.65 8.23 -5.72
N SER A 36 -2.63 7.88 -6.52
CA SER A 36 -2.81 7.06 -7.72
C SER A 36 -3.24 5.65 -7.34
N ALA A 37 -4.40 5.22 -7.85
CA ALA A 37 -4.91 3.88 -7.57
C ALA A 37 -3.98 2.78 -8.10
N ALA A 38 -3.26 3.02 -9.20
CA ALA A 38 -2.31 2.06 -9.75
C ALA A 38 -1.06 1.94 -8.86
N ASP A 39 -0.51 3.09 -8.44
CA ASP A 39 0.72 3.13 -7.65
C ASP A 39 0.51 2.43 -6.29
N CYS A 40 -0.56 2.80 -5.57
CA CYS A 40 -0.83 2.22 -4.25
C CYS A 40 -1.04 0.69 -4.34
N GLN A 41 -1.84 0.21 -5.29
CA GLN A 41 -2.08 -1.23 -5.45
C GLN A 41 -0.79 -1.98 -5.74
N TYR A 42 0.03 -1.46 -6.65
CA TYR A 42 1.28 -2.10 -7.03
C TYR A 42 2.25 -2.17 -5.84
N TRP A 43 2.48 -1.03 -5.18
CA TRP A 43 3.49 -0.94 -4.14
C TRP A 43 3.09 -1.64 -2.84
N GLU A 44 1.82 -1.60 -2.45
CA GLU A 44 1.35 -2.35 -1.29
C GLU A 44 1.36 -3.87 -1.55
N ARG A 45 1.07 -4.31 -2.78
CA ARG A 45 1.21 -5.72 -3.16
C ARG A 45 2.68 -6.17 -3.19
N LEU A 46 3.58 -5.29 -3.62
CA LEU A 46 5.02 -5.55 -3.53
C LEU A 46 5.47 -5.65 -2.07
N LEU A 47 4.99 -4.75 -1.20
CA LEU A 47 5.23 -4.82 0.24
C LEU A 47 4.73 -6.14 0.84
N ALA A 48 3.55 -6.63 0.43
CA ALA A 48 3.03 -7.93 0.86
C ALA A 48 3.99 -9.09 0.51
N LYS A 49 4.52 -9.08 -0.73
CA LYS A 49 5.54 -10.04 -1.17
C LYS A 49 6.79 -9.98 -0.29
N GLU A 50 7.33 -8.79 -0.05
CA GLU A 50 8.54 -8.63 0.76
C GLU A 50 8.30 -9.02 2.24
N CYS A 51 7.14 -8.69 2.81
CA CYS A 51 6.74 -9.12 4.15
C CYS A 51 6.66 -10.65 4.24
N ARG A 52 6.13 -11.32 3.22
CA ARG A 52 6.08 -12.78 3.16
C ARG A 52 7.47 -13.39 3.04
N LEU A 53 8.34 -12.79 2.23
CA LEU A 53 9.72 -13.24 2.08
C LEU A 53 10.52 -13.08 3.39
N TYR A 54 10.34 -11.95 4.09
CA TYR A 54 10.92 -11.74 5.43
C TYR A 54 10.51 -12.85 6.39
N GLN A 55 9.22 -13.22 6.38
CA GLN A 55 8.71 -14.27 7.25
C GLN A 55 9.35 -15.63 6.97
N LEU A 56 9.54 -15.98 5.69
CA LEU A 56 10.18 -17.24 5.31
C LEU A 56 11.68 -17.27 5.66
N ARG A 57 12.36 -16.12 5.60
CA ARG A 57 13.80 -16.02 5.91
C ARG A 57 14.09 -16.05 7.42
N ASN A 58 13.25 -15.40 8.21
CA ASN A 58 13.50 -15.20 9.65
C ASN A 58 12.67 -16.12 10.55
N ASN A 59 11.76 -16.91 9.98
CA ASN A 59 10.76 -17.69 10.72
C ASN A 59 9.94 -16.85 11.73
N SER A 60 9.86 -15.53 11.51
CA SER A 60 9.16 -14.58 12.39
C SER A 60 8.39 -13.57 11.57
N ARG A 61 7.34 -12.98 12.16
CA ARG A 61 6.52 -11.96 11.49
C ARG A 61 7.30 -10.64 11.45
N ILE A 62 7.19 -9.91 10.33
CA ILE A 62 7.75 -8.57 10.24
C ILE A 62 7.00 -7.63 11.20
N SER A 63 7.71 -6.71 11.85
CA SER A 63 7.06 -5.67 12.65
C SER A 63 6.40 -4.62 11.75
N VAL A 64 5.38 -3.94 12.27
CA VAL A 64 4.73 -2.82 11.57
C VAL A 64 5.74 -1.72 11.23
N SER A 65 6.68 -1.43 12.15
CA SER A 65 7.75 -0.45 11.95
C SER A 65 8.73 -0.83 10.84
N ALA A 66 9.08 -2.11 10.71
CA ALA A 66 9.96 -2.58 9.65
C ALA A 66 9.26 -2.57 8.30
N ALA A 67 7.98 -2.99 8.24
CA ALA A 67 7.17 -2.94 7.03
C ALA A 67 6.98 -1.49 6.52
N SER A 68 6.65 -0.54 7.40
CA SER A 68 6.51 0.87 7.01
C SER A 68 7.83 1.47 6.54
N LYS A 69 8.94 1.19 7.24
CA LYS A 69 10.27 1.65 6.83
C LYS A 69 10.69 1.08 5.46
N LEU A 70 10.40 -0.20 5.21
CA LEU A 70 10.67 -0.85 3.94
C LEU A 70 9.89 -0.16 2.80
N MET A 71 8.61 0.13 3.02
CA MET A 71 7.79 0.87 2.07
C MET A 71 8.36 2.26 1.77
N CYS A 72 8.68 3.05 2.81
CA CYS A 72 9.32 4.35 2.64
C CYS A 72 10.62 4.27 1.83
N ASN A 73 11.47 3.29 2.12
CA ASN A 73 12.74 3.11 1.41
C ASN A 73 12.52 2.75 -0.06
N MET A 74 11.53 1.92 -0.38
CA MET A 74 11.13 1.63 -1.76
C MET A 74 10.65 2.90 -2.46
N MET A 75 9.77 3.70 -1.85
CA MET A 75 9.27 4.94 -2.45
C MET A 75 10.37 5.98 -2.66
N LEU A 76 11.31 6.10 -1.72
CA LEU A 76 12.41 7.07 -1.78
C LEU A 76 13.30 6.88 -3.02
N GLN A 77 13.44 5.64 -3.50
CA GLN A 77 14.19 5.35 -4.74
C GLN A 77 13.53 5.95 -5.99
N TYR A 78 12.21 6.19 -5.94
CA TYR A 78 11.41 6.75 -7.03
C TYR A 78 11.03 8.20 -6.76
N ARG A 79 11.73 8.88 -5.85
CA ARG A 79 11.47 10.28 -5.55
C ARG A 79 11.74 11.14 -6.79
N GLY A 80 10.73 11.91 -7.19
CA GLY A 80 10.80 12.80 -8.35
C GLY A 80 10.33 12.18 -9.67
N THR A 81 9.90 10.91 -9.69
CA THR A 81 9.37 10.27 -10.90
C THR A 81 7.86 10.46 -11.09
N GLY A 82 7.20 11.25 -10.23
CA GLY A 82 5.76 11.49 -10.27
C GLY A 82 4.90 10.43 -9.55
N LEU A 83 5.50 9.54 -8.77
CA LEU A 83 4.76 8.57 -7.96
C LEU A 83 3.80 9.26 -6.98
N SER A 84 2.56 8.79 -6.87
CA SER A 84 1.55 9.34 -5.97
C SER A 84 0.95 8.26 -5.07
N VAL A 85 1.48 8.15 -3.86
CA VAL A 85 1.03 7.22 -2.81
C VAL A 85 1.01 7.95 -1.48
N GLY A 86 -0.09 7.85 -0.74
CA GLY A 86 -0.13 8.29 0.66
C GLY A 86 0.68 7.32 1.52
N SER A 87 1.71 7.84 2.17
CA SER A 87 2.63 7.10 3.04
C SER A 87 2.73 7.76 4.41
#